data_AF-A0A2N9PDB9-F1
#
_entry.id   AF-A0A2N9PDB9-F1
#
_cell.length_a   1.000
_cell.length_b   1.000
_cell.length_c   1.000
_cell.angle_alpha   90.00
_cell.angle_beta   90.00
_cell.angle_gamma   90.00
#
_symmetry.space_group_name_H-M   'P 1'
#
loop_
_entity.id
_entity.type
_entity.pdbx_description
1 polymer ?
#
loop_
_entity_poly.entity_id
_entity_poly.type
_entity_poly.pdbx_seq_one_letter_code
_entity_poly.pdbx_strand_id
1 'polypeptide(L)'
;MTTKKHDGVDYFLIVLVGLYNLILLLFTIVWLFTNFFKEYKTTLSSVSELAVNEGVTYGLFFSGILGGSFYCLRKFYQRLGDTFTPISPEPNNLSRGINIKTWFFWYLYRPIQGGVLALILLSLLNSNLISIKQFTTENIKSYYTLISIGFLSGFGSHELIHKIEEIIKVLFAKAKLNSSNAETKVKENNESRS
;
A
#
# COMPACT_ATOMS: atom_id res chain seq x y z
N MET A 1 1.91 33.06 -22.55
CA MET A 1 1.88 31.81 -21.75
C MET A 1 3.17 31.81 -20.92
N THR A 2 3.07 32.18 -19.64
CA THR A 2 4.24 32.36 -18.77
C THR A 2 4.76 31.00 -18.32
N THR A 3 5.94 30.61 -18.81
CA THR A 3 6.74 29.57 -18.18
C THR A 3 6.93 29.98 -16.72
N LYS A 4 6.24 29.29 -15.79
CA LYS A 4 6.50 29.48 -14.36
C LYS A 4 7.96 29.10 -14.15
N LYS A 5 8.81 30.11 -13.97
CA LYS A 5 10.20 29.92 -13.58
C LYS A 5 10.17 29.12 -12.29
N HIS A 6 10.80 27.94 -12.30
CA HIS A 6 10.94 27.18 -11.07
C HIS A 6 11.77 28.01 -10.10
N ASP A 7 11.20 28.30 -8.93
CA ASP A 7 11.91 29.03 -7.88
C ASP A 7 12.97 28.11 -7.27
N GLY A 8 14.03 28.67 -6.67
CA GLY A 8 15.05 27.88 -5.96
C GLY A 8 14.46 26.93 -4.90
N VAL A 9 13.29 27.28 -4.36
CA VAL A 9 12.50 26.45 -3.42
C VAL A 9 12.02 25.15 -4.08
N ASP A 10 11.62 25.17 -5.35
CA ASP A 10 11.12 23.97 -6.03
C ASP A 10 12.24 22.95 -6.21
N TYR A 11 13.43 23.39 -6.62
CA TYR A 11 14.62 22.53 -6.74
C TYR A 11 15.02 21.92 -5.38
N PHE A 12 15.00 22.73 -4.32
CA PHE A 12 15.27 22.24 -2.97
C PHE A 12 14.28 21.14 -2.56
N LEU A 13 12.98 21.35 -2.78
CA LEU A 13 11.94 20.36 -2.46
C LEU A 13 12.06 19.08 -3.30
N ILE A 14 12.42 19.19 -4.57
CA ILE A 14 12.68 18.05 -5.45
C ILE A 14 13.81 17.19 -4.89
N VAL A 15 14.95 17.80 -4.56
CA VAL A 15 16.11 17.09 -3.98
C VAL A 15 15.74 16.46 -2.63
N LEU A 16 15.04 17.20 -1.77
CA LEU A 16 14.61 16.72 -0.46
C LEU A 16 13.71 15.49 -0.57
N VAL A 17 12.70 15.51 -1.44
CA VAL A 17 11.79 14.38 -1.67
C VAL A 17 12.52 13.17 -2.26
N GLY A 18 13.41 13.40 -3.21
CA GLY A 18 14.24 12.34 -3.81
C GLY A 18 15.12 11.66 -2.77
N LEU A 19 15.84 12.44 -1.96
CA LEU A 19 16.70 11.94 -0.89
C LEU A 19 15.90 11.20 0.19
N TYR A 20 14.76 11.74 0.62
CA TYR A 20 13.88 11.09 1.60
C TYR A 20 13.47 9.68 1.15
N ASN A 21 12.96 9.54 -0.08
CA ASN A 21 12.52 8.24 -0.59
C ASN A 21 13.70 7.28 -0.82
N LEU A 22 14.87 7.79 -1.23
CA LEU A 22 16.08 6.98 -1.36
C LEU A 22 16.56 6.46 0.00
N ILE A 23 16.60 7.33 1.01
CA ILE A 23 17.00 6.96 2.38
C ILE A 23 16.03 5.92 2.94
N LEU A 24 14.71 6.10 2.78
CA LEU A 24 13.72 5.11 3.19
C LEU A 24 13.93 3.77 2.48
N LEU A 25 14.17 3.78 1.18
CA LEU A 25 14.42 2.57 0.40
C LEU A 25 15.68 1.84 0.88
N LEU A 26 16.80 2.55 1.06
CA LEU A 26 18.04 1.97 1.56
C LEU A 26 17.88 1.46 2.99
N PHE A 27 17.24 2.24 3.86
CA PHE A 27 16.96 1.87 5.25
C PHE A 27 16.14 0.57 5.31
N THR A 28 15.06 0.47 4.53
CA THR A 28 14.21 -0.72 4.50
C THR A 28 14.92 -1.94 3.89
N ILE A 29 15.77 -1.76 2.87
CA ILE A 29 16.62 -2.84 2.35
C ILE A 29 17.59 -3.34 3.42
N VAL A 30 18.30 -2.43 4.09
CA VAL A 30 19.23 -2.78 5.17
C VAL A 30 18.46 -3.48 6.29
N TRP A 31 17.32 -2.95 6.71
CA TRP A 31 16.47 -3.54 7.73
C TRP A 31 16.02 -4.95 7.37
N LEU A 32 15.55 -5.19 6.14
CA LEU A 32 14.98 -6.49 5.74
C LEU A 32 16.06 -7.55 5.44
N PHE A 33 17.13 -7.19 4.75
CA PHE A 33 18.07 -8.16 4.17
C PHE A 33 19.40 -8.31 4.92
N THR A 34 19.71 -7.43 5.88
CA THR A 34 20.96 -7.55 6.64
C THR A 34 20.77 -8.21 8.01
N ASN A 35 21.85 -8.78 8.53
CA ASN A 35 21.92 -9.35 9.87
C ASN A 35 22.14 -8.29 10.96
N PHE A 36 22.19 -6.99 10.62
CA PHE A 36 22.40 -5.92 11.61
C PHE A 36 21.31 -5.89 12.68
N PHE A 37 20.10 -6.33 12.34
CA PHE A 37 18.96 -6.39 13.26
C PHE A 37 18.63 -7.83 13.66
N LYS A 38 19.59 -8.75 13.61
CA LYS A 38 19.36 -10.18 13.84
C LYS A 38 18.78 -10.46 15.23
N GLU A 39 19.20 -9.74 16.27
CA GLU A 39 18.63 -9.87 17.64
C GLU A 39 17.14 -9.49 17.69
N TYR A 40 16.72 -8.48 16.90
CA TYR A 40 15.31 -8.12 16.73
C TYR A 40 14.55 -9.07 15.79
N LYS A 41 15.27 -9.82 14.94
CA LYS A 41 14.72 -10.82 14.01
C LYS A 41 14.72 -12.24 14.56
N THR A 42 15.43 -12.57 15.62
CA THR A 42 15.48 -13.95 16.15
C THR A 42 14.16 -14.37 16.82
N THR A 43 13.31 -13.40 17.19
CA THR A 43 11.91 -13.62 17.59
C THR A 43 10.99 -13.98 16.40
N LEU A 44 11.50 -13.89 15.17
CA LEU A 44 10.78 -14.15 13.92
C LEU A 44 10.74 -15.64 13.54
N SER A 45 11.68 -16.45 14.04
CA SER A 45 11.79 -17.87 13.68
C SER A 45 10.90 -18.79 14.51
N SER A 46 10.33 -18.30 15.61
CA SER A 46 9.32 -19.01 16.40
C SER A 46 7.91 -18.48 16.07
N VAL A 47 7.48 -18.64 14.82
CA VAL A 47 6.08 -18.37 14.43
C VAL A 47 5.22 -19.53 14.91
N SER A 48 5.03 -19.64 16.23
CA SER A 48 4.01 -20.49 16.82
C SER A 48 2.66 -19.82 16.57
N GLU A 49 2.00 -20.28 15.51
CA GLU A 49 0.69 -19.79 15.06
C GLU A 49 0.72 -18.31 14.62
N LEU A 50 -0.24 -17.92 13.79
CA LEU A 50 -0.35 -16.60 13.20
C LEU A 50 -0.78 -15.53 14.24
N ALA A 51 -0.29 -15.62 15.47
CA ALA A 51 -0.39 -14.56 16.46
C ALA A 51 0.41 -13.34 15.98
N VAL A 52 0.01 -12.15 16.43
CA VAL A 52 0.67 -10.87 16.13
C VAL A 52 2.10 -10.89 16.69
N ASN A 53 3.01 -11.51 15.93
CA ASN A 53 4.43 -11.51 16.24
C ASN A 53 4.97 -10.15 15.78
N GLU A 54 5.51 -9.38 16.72
CA GLU A 54 6.05 -8.05 16.48
C GLU A 54 7.01 -8.04 15.28
N GLY A 55 7.84 -9.07 15.13
CA GLY A 55 8.77 -9.17 14.00
C GLY A 55 8.06 -9.34 12.65
N VAL A 56 6.97 -10.11 12.60
CA VAL A 56 6.17 -10.29 11.37
C VAL A 56 5.47 -8.98 11.00
N THR A 57 4.91 -8.29 11.99
CA THR A 57 4.29 -6.97 11.83
C THR A 57 5.30 -5.95 11.31
N TYR A 58 6.49 -5.85 11.92
CA TYR A 58 7.54 -4.93 11.45
C TYR A 58 8.08 -5.29 10.08
N GLY A 59 8.39 -6.56 9.82
CA GLY A 59 8.88 -7.02 8.51
C GLY A 59 7.89 -6.73 7.40
N LEU A 60 6.60 -6.97 7.65
CA LEU A 60 5.54 -6.69 6.69
C LEU A 60 5.34 -5.18 6.48
N PHE A 61 5.34 -4.39 7.55
CA PHE A 61 5.24 -2.94 7.47
C PHE A 61 6.39 -2.33 6.67
N PHE A 62 7.65 -2.71 6.96
CA PHE A 62 8.81 -2.18 6.28
C PHE A 62 8.91 -2.65 4.82
N SER A 63 8.48 -3.88 4.51
CA SER A 63 8.37 -4.31 3.11
C SER A 63 7.29 -3.55 2.34
N GLY A 64 6.18 -3.15 2.99
CA GLY A 64 5.22 -2.20 2.44
C GLY A 64 5.79 -0.81 2.19
N ILE A 65 6.58 -0.28 3.14
CA ILE A 65 7.30 1.00 2.95
C ILE A 65 8.27 0.90 1.78
N LEU A 66 8.99 -0.22 1.63
CA LEU A 66 9.91 -0.45 0.52
C LEU A 66 9.17 -0.36 -0.83
N GLY A 67 8.05 -1.08 -0.97
CA GLY A 67 7.23 -1.04 -2.18
C GLY A 67 6.67 0.35 -2.49
N GLY A 68 6.16 1.04 -1.46
CA GLY A 68 5.64 2.41 -1.59
C GLY A 68 6.73 3.42 -1.97
N SER A 69 7.92 3.33 -1.36
CA SER A 69 9.08 4.18 -1.67
C SER A 69 9.56 3.96 -3.11
N PHE A 70 9.62 2.70 -3.56
CA PHE A 70 9.99 2.36 -4.92
C PHE A 70 8.98 2.92 -5.94
N TYR A 71 7.68 2.80 -5.66
CA TYR A 71 6.63 3.41 -6.49
C TYR A 71 6.78 4.94 -6.56
N CYS A 72 7.03 5.60 -5.43
CA CYS A 72 7.26 7.04 -5.35
C CYS A 72 8.47 7.46 -6.18
N LEU A 73 9.61 6.77 -6.07
CA LEU A 73 10.80 7.02 -6.89
C LEU A 73 10.51 6.86 -8.38
N ARG A 74 9.80 5.79 -8.78
CA ARG A 74 9.38 5.60 -10.18
C ARG A 74 8.54 6.78 -10.68
N LYS A 75 7.51 7.20 -9.93
CA LYS A 75 6.64 8.32 -10.30
C LYS A 75 7.39 9.66 -10.31
N PHE A 76 8.32 9.83 -9.38
CA PHE A 76 9.19 10.99 -9.33
C PHE A 76 10.10 11.07 -10.56
N TYR A 77 10.76 9.97 -10.92
CA TYR A 77 11.58 9.86 -12.12
C TYR A 77 10.78 10.14 -13.40
N GLN A 78 9.60 9.53 -13.55
CA GLN A 78 8.71 9.77 -14.70
C GLN A 78 8.38 11.26 -14.86
N ARG A 79 8.01 11.94 -13.78
CA ARG A 79 7.67 13.36 -13.83
C ARG A 79 8.85 14.26 -14.14
N LEU A 80 10.03 13.96 -13.59
CA LEU A 80 11.25 14.68 -13.94
C LEU A 80 11.57 14.51 -15.43
N GLY A 81 11.47 13.28 -15.94
CA GLY A 81 11.63 13.00 -17.37
C GLY A 81 10.65 13.79 -18.24
N ASP A 82 9.37 13.82 -17.88
CA ASP A 82 8.34 14.58 -18.61
C ASP A 82 8.61 16.10 -18.58
N THR A 83 9.23 16.61 -17.50
CA THR A 83 9.51 18.04 -17.33
C THR A 83 10.76 18.49 -18.06
N PHE A 84 11.82 17.69 -18.06
CA PHE A 84 13.12 18.06 -18.63
C PHE A 84 13.35 17.53 -20.05
N THR A 85 12.71 16.42 -20.43
CA THR A 85 12.87 15.78 -21.75
C THR A 85 11.53 15.19 -22.24
N PRO A 86 10.56 16.04 -22.65
CA PRO A 86 9.27 15.55 -23.14
C PRO A 86 9.46 14.76 -24.44
N ILE A 87 9.14 13.47 -24.40
CA ILE A 87 9.29 12.54 -25.55
C ILE A 87 8.26 12.82 -26.66
N SER A 88 7.17 13.52 -26.34
CA SER A 88 6.14 13.89 -27.32
C SER A 88 5.81 15.39 -27.21
N PRO A 89 5.98 16.19 -28.27
CA PRO A 89 5.61 17.60 -28.28
C PRO A 89 4.08 17.73 -28.48
N GLU A 90 3.29 17.23 -27.53
CA GLU A 90 1.86 17.56 -27.53
C GLU A 90 1.67 18.95 -26.91
N PRO A 91 1.07 19.90 -27.65
CA PRO A 91 0.96 21.31 -27.22
C PRO A 91 0.11 21.51 -25.95
N ASN A 92 -0.67 20.51 -25.52
CA ASN A 92 -1.55 20.61 -24.35
C ASN A 92 -0.97 20.04 -23.04
N ASN A 93 0.16 19.30 -23.08
CA ASN A 93 0.77 18.73 -21.86
C ASN A 93 1.96 19.53 -21.33
N LEU A 94 2.47 20.50 -22.09
CA LEU A 94 3.61 21.36 -21.71
C LEU A 94 3.37 22.22 -20.45
N SER A 95 2.12 22.35 -19.99
CA SER A 95 1.73 23.19 -18.84
C SER A 95 1.64 22.46 -17.51
N ARG A 96 1.87 21.14 -17.42
CA ARG A 96 1.94 20.43 -16.13
C ARG A 96 3.38 20.41 -15.59
N GLY A 97 3.95 21.59 -15.37
CA GLY A 97 5.16 21.69 -14.56
C GLY A 97 4.96 21.00 -13.21
N ILE A 98 6.02 20.36 -12.68
CA ILE A 98 5.98 19.70 -11.37
C ILE A 98 5.63 20.76 -10.31
N ASN A 99 4.40 20.76 -9.83
CA ASN A 99 4.03 21.53 -8.66
C ASN A 99 4.44 20.76 -7.40
N ILE A 100 5.74 20.72 -7.13
CA ILE A 100 6.30 19.90 -6.04
C ILE A 100 5.68 20.26 -4.69
N LYS A 101 5.27 21.51 -4.48
CA LYS A 101 4.60 21.97 -3.25
C LYS A 101 3.29 21.24 -2.99
N THR A 102 2.47 21.03 -4.02
CA THR A 102 1.22 20.25 -3.89
C THR A 102 1.49 18.77 -3.70
N TRP A 103 2.51 18.24 -4.40
CA TRP A 103 2.83 16.81 -4.36
C TRP A 103 3.72 16.39 -3.19
N PHE A 104 4.29 17.34 -2.44
CA PHE A 104 5.23 17.10 -1.36
C PHE A 104 4.65 16.14 -0.31
N PHE A 105 3.47 16.46 0.21
CA PHE A 105 2.78 15.60 1.19
C PHE A 105 2.41 14.25 0.59
N TRP A 106 2.04 14.21 -0.70
CA TRP A 106 1.76 12.95 -1.38
C TRP A 106 2.99 12.03 -1.38
N TYR A 107 4.18 12.54 -1.70
CA TYR A 107 5.42 11.76 -1.67
C TYR A 107 5.86 11.38 -0.25
N LEU A 108 5.51 12.18 0.76
CA LEU A 108 5.85 11.90 2.16
C LEU A 108 4.99 10.77 2.74
N TYR A 109 3.67 10.85 2.56
CA TYR A 109 2.72 9.92 3.16
C TYR A 109 2.61 8.60 2.41
N ARG A 110 2.86 8.57 1.10
CA ARG A 110 2.61 7.39 0.27
C ARG A 110 3.44 6.15 0.67
N PRO A 111 4.74 6.25 1.01
CA PRO A 111 5.48 5.10 1.53
C PRO A 111 4.89 4.53 2.83
N ILE A 112 4.54 5.41 3.77
CA ILE A 112 3.93 5.02 5.05
C ILE A 112 2.58 4.34 4.82
N GLN A 113 1.77 4.89 3.92
CA GLN A 113 0.51 4.28 3.49
C GLN A 113 0.72 2.86 2.95
N GLY A 114 1.79 2.61 2.20
CA GLY A 114 2.16 1.28 1.73
C GLY A 114 2.43 0.29 2.87
N GLY A 115 3.13 0.74 3.91
CA GLY A 115 3.33 -0.07 5.13
C GLY A 115 2.02 -0.41 5.84
N VAL A 116 1.14 0.57 6.02
CA VAL A 116 -0.17 0.37 6.67
C VAL A 116 -1.05 -0.58 5.84
N LEU A 117 -1.07 -0.42 4.51
CA LEU A 117 -1.81 -1.30 3.61
C LEU A 117 -1.31 -2.75 3.67
N ALA A 118 -0.02 -2.97 3.87
CA ALA A 118 0.52 -4.31 4.05
C ALA A 118 -0.06 -4.99 5.29
N LEU A 119 -0.17 -4.26 6.41
CA LEU A 119 -0.78 -4.78 7.65
C LEU A 119 -2.28 -5.05 7.50
N ILE A 120 -3.01 -4.16 6.81
CA ILE A 120 -4.43 -4.37 6.50
C ILE A 120 -4.59 -5.63 5.63
N LEU A 121 -3.74 -5.80 4.62
CA LEU A 121 -3.79 -6.97 3.74
C LEU A 121 -3.56 -8.27 4.52
N LEU A 122 -2.59 -8.31 5.44
CA LEU A 122 -2.40 -9.48 6.31
C LEU A 122 -3.65 -9.75 7.17
N SER A 123 -4.27 -8.71 7.71
CA SER A 123 -5.49 -8.85 8.50
C SER A 123 -6.64 -9.45 7.67
N LEU A 124 -6.79 -9.02 6.42
CA LEU A 124 -7.79 -9.53 5.49
C LEU A 124 -7.53 -10.98 5.05
N LEU A 125 -6.25 -11.34 4.88
CA LEU A 125 -5.84 -12.72 4.61
C LEU A 125 -6.15 -13.61 5.82
N ASN A 126 -5.84 -13.15 7.03
CA ASN A 126 -6.08 -13.91 8.26
C ASN A 126 -7.57 -14.11 8.56
N SER A 127 -8.40 -13.12 8.21
CA SER A 127 -9.85 -13.22 8.35
C SER A 127 -10.52 -14.01 7.20
N ASN A 128 -9.74 -14.60 6.28
CA ASN A 128 -10.22 -15.29 5.08
C ASN A 128 -11.13 -14.44 4.18
N LEU A 129 -11.01 -13.10 4.25
CA LEU A 129 -11.76 -12.18 3.39
C LEU A 129 -11.14 -12.08 1.99
N ILE A 130 -9.82 -12.33 1.92
CA ILE A 130 -9.08 -12.49 0.68
C ILE A 130 -8.50 -13.89 0.67
N SER A 131 -8.76 -14.65 -0.39
CA SER A 131 -8.14 -15.95 -0.62
C SER A 131 -7.30 -15.90 -1.89
N ILE A 132 -6.01 -16.16 -1.76
CA ILE A 132 -5.08 -16.25 -2.88
C ILE A 132 -4.77 -17.74 -3.05
N LYS A 133 -5.31 -18.33 -4.13
CA LYS A 133 -5.28 -19.78 -4.37
C LYS A 133 -3.86 -20.38 -4.44
N GLN A 134 -2.84 -19.56 -4.72
CA GLN A 134 -1.44 -20.01 -4.75
C GLN A 134 -0.75 -20.07 -3.37
N PHE A 135 -1.36 -19.55 -2.31
CA PHE A 135 -0.73 -19.54 -0.99
C PHE A 135 -1.13 -20.78 -0.18
N THR A 136 -0.20 -21.72 -0.04
CA THR A 136 -0.30 -22.79 0.96
C THR A 136 0.05 -22.24 2.35
N THR A 137 -0.48 -22.85 3.40
CA THR A 137 -0.23 -22.43 4.80
C THR A 137 1.26 -22.41 5.15
N GLU A 138 2.06 -23.28 4.53
CA GLU A 138 3.52 -23.30 4.68
C GLU A 138 4.19 -22.14 3.94
N ASN A 139 3.72 -21.80 2.73
CA ASN A 139 4.27 -20.70 1.94
C ASN A 139 4.01 -19.33 2.57
N ILE A 140 2.86 -19.11 3.23
CA ILE A 140 2.53 -17.84 3.89
C ILE A 140 3.46 -17.58 5.08
N LYS A 141 3.93 -18.62 5.76
CA LYS A 141 4.86 -18.51 6.90
C LYS A 141 6.29 -18.18 6.48
N SER A 142 6.61 -18.30 5.20
CA SER A 142 7.94 -17.93 4.69
C SER A 142 8.15 -16.42 4.78
N TYR A 143 9.27 -16.02 5.37
CA TYR A 143 9.69 -14.62 5.49
C TYR A 143 9.70 -13.90 4.12
N TYR A 144 10.16 -14.58 3.07
CA TYR A 144 10.22 -14.01 1.72
C TYR A 144 8.85 -13.81 1.10
N THR A 145 7.89 -14.69 1.40
CA THR A 145 6.50 -14.51 0.98
C THR A 145 5.88 -13.30 1.66
N LEU A 146 6.12 -13.13 2.97
CA LEU A 146 5.64 -11.96 3.72
C LEU A 146 6.24 -10.66 3.17
N ILE A 147 7.55 -10.62 2.90
CA ILE A 147 8.19 -9.47 2.23
C ILE A 147 7.54 -9.21 0.87
N SER A 148 7.31 -10.26 0.08
CA SER A 148 6.74 -10.11 -1.27
C SER A 148 5.32 -9.55 -1.21
N ILE A 149 4.49 -10.04 -0.29
CA ILE A 149 3.13 -9.54 -0.07
C ILE A 149 3.16 -8.07 0.37
N GLY A 150 4.02 -7.72 1.33
CA GLY A 150 4.13 -6.33 1.80
C GLY A 150 4.62 -5.41 0.71
N PHE A 151 5.68 -5.78 -0.03
CA PHE A 151 6.18 -5.03 -1.17
C PHE A 151 5.10 -4.80 -2.23
N LEU A 152 4.38 -5.85 -2.63
CA LEU A 152 3.31 -5.75 -3.61
C LEU A 152 2.17 -4.86 -3.11
N SER A 153 1.83 -4.93 -1.82
CA SER A 153 0.83 -4.06 -1.20
C SER A 153 1.22 -2.58 -1.26
N GLY A 154 2.48 -2.26 -0.97
CA GLY A 154 2.98 -0.88 -1.07
C GLY A 154 3.07 -0.38 -2.52
N PHE A 155 3.65 -1.20 -3.40
CA PHE A 155 3.87 -0.86 -4.80
C PHE A 155 2.55 -0.73 -5.59
N GLY A 156 1.65 -1.70 -5.41
CA GLY A 156 0.31 -1.76 -6.01
C GLY A 156 -0.79 -1.20 -5.12
N SER A 157 -0.46 -0.20 -4.30
CA SER A 157 -1.39 0.37 -3.31
C SER A 157 -2.67 0.93 -3.93
N HIS A 158 -2.64 1.38 -5.19
CA HIS A 158 -3.84 1.88 -5.86
C HIS A 158 -4.83 0.76 -6.16
N GLU A 159 -4.36 -0.31 -6.79
CA GLU A 159 -5.13 -1.49 -7.15
C GLU A 159 -5.63 -2.22 -5.90
N LEU A 160 -4.81 -2.26 -4.84
CA LEU A 160 -5.18 -2.87 -3.58
C LEU A 160 -6.33 -2.13 -2.88
N ILE A 161 -6.31 -0.79 -2.87
CA ILE A 161 -7.40 0.00 -2.27
C ILE A 161 -8.73 -0.28 -2.97
N HIS A 162 -8.74 -0.30 -4.32
CA HIS A 162 -9.93 -0.66 -5.09
C HIS A 162 -10.44 -2.05 -4.70
N LYS A 163 -9.53 -3.01 -4.50
CA LYS A 163 -9.92 -4.36 -4.06
C LYS A 163 -10.52 -4.38 -2.66
N ILE A 164 -9.99 -3.59 -1.74
CA ILE A 164 -10.54 -3.44 -0.38
C ILE A 164 -11.93 -2.83 -0.45
N GLU A 165 -12.14 -1.81 -1.28
CA GLU A 165 -13.46 -1.20 -1.48
C GLU A 165 -14.49 -2.19 -2.04
N GLU A 166 -14.09 -3.05 -2.99
CA GLU A 166 -14.95 -4.13 -3.48
C GLU A 166 -15.38 -5.08 -2.35
N ILE A 167 -14.44 -5.49 -1.50
CA ILE A 167 -14.71 -6.39 -0.37
C ILE A 167 -15.68 -5.74 0.61
N ILE A 168 -15.45 -4.47 0.95
CA ILE A 168 -16.34 -3.67 1.79
C ILE A 168 -17.76 -3.65 1.21
N LYS A 169 -17.90 -3.34 -0.09
CA LYS A 169 -19.21 -3.32 -0.77
C LYS A 169 -19.93 -4.66 -0.69
N VAL A 170 -19.23 -5.77 -0.93
CA VAL A 170 -19.81 -7.12 -0.86
C VAL A 170 -20.26 -7.48 0.55
N LEU A 171 -19.44 -7.19 1.57
CA LEU A 171 -19.76 -7.47 2.97
C LEU A 171 -21.01 -6.71 3.44
N PHE A 172 -21.11 -5.42 3.13
CA PHE A 172 -22.25 -4.60 3.54
C PHE A 172 -23.51 -4.84 2.69
N ALA A 173 -23.38 -5.19 1.40
CA ALA A 173 -24.52 -5.60 0.59
C ALA A 173 -25.17 -6.89 1.14
N LYS A 174 -24.36 -7.86 1.55
CA LYS A 174 -24.84 -9.10 2.19
C LYS A 174 -25.56 -8.82 3.51
N ALA A 175 -25.05 -7.88 4.31
CA ALA A 175 -25.72 -7.47 5.55
C ALA A 175 -27.12 -6.89 5.29
N LYS A 176 -27.27 -6.04 4.27
CA LYS A 176 -28.56 -5.42 3.89
C LYS A 176 -29.59 -6.43 3.36
N LEU A 177 -29.15 -7.45 2.63
CA LEU A 177 -30.03 -8.52 2.15
C LEU A 177 -30.54 -9.41 3.30
N ASN A 178 -29.67 -9.69 4.28
CA ASN A 178 -30.04 -10.50 5.44
C ASN A 178 -31.05 -9.78 6.35
N SER A 179 -30.95 -8.47 6.52
CA SER A 179 -31.93 -7.69 7.30
C SER A 179 -33.29 -7.61 6.59
N SER A 180 -33.30 -7.41 5.27
CA SER A 180 -34.54 -7.37 4.49
C SER A 180 -35.28 -8.72 4.50
N ASN A 181 -34.57 -9.84 4.38
CA ASN A 181 -35.20 -11.17 4.40
C ASN A 181 -35.70 -11.57 5.80
N ALA A 182 -35.07 -11.06 6.86
CA ALA A 182 -35.54 -11.28 8.23
C ALA A 182 -36.87 -10.56 8.48
N GLU A 183 -37.02 -9.32 8.01
CA GLU A 183 -38.27 -8.56 8.13
C GLU A 183 -39.41 -9.18 7.32
N THR A 184 -39.14 -9.69 6.11
CA THR A 184 -40.17 -10.35 5.29
C THR A 184 -40.65 -11.67 5.93
N LYS A 185 -39.74 -12.49 6.47
CA LYS A 185 -40.12 -13.73 7.17
C LYS A 185 -40.91 -13.49 8.46
N VAL A 186 -40.63 -12.40 9.18
CA VAL A 186 -41.40 -12.03 10.37
C VAL A 186 -42.81 -11.56 9.99
N LYS A 187 -42.97 -10.87 8.86
CA LYS A 187 -44.31 -10.48 8.36
C LYS A 187 -45.11 -11.69 7.88
N GLU A 188 -44.53 -12.58 7.09
CA GLU A 188 -45.22 -13.81 6.61
C GLU A 188 -45.65 -14.74 7.77
N ASN A 189 -44.84 -14.84 8.82
CA ASN A 189 -45.17 -15.67 9.99
C ASN A 189 -46.24 -15.03 10.90
N ASN A 190 -46.45 -13.72 10.81
CA ASN A 190 -47.54 -13.03 11.52
C ASN A 190 -48.86 -13.07 10.74
N GLU A 191 -48.83 -13.01 9.42
CA GLU A 191 -50.02 -13.11 8.55
C GLU A 191 -50.57 -14.54 8.45
N SER A 192 -49.73 -15.57 8.64
CA SER A 192 -50.17 -16.98 8.66
C SER A 192 -50.74 -17.44 10.01
N ARG A 193 -50.72 -16.58 11.04
CA ARG A 193 -51.27 -16.83 12.38
C ARG A 193 -52.57 -16.06 12.67
N SER A 194 -53.01 -15.20 11.74
CA SER A 194 -54.31 -14.52 11.76
C SER A 194 -55.32 -15.23 10.87
#